data_AF-A0ABD4Z391-F1
#
_entry.id   AF-A0ABD4Z391-F1
#
_cell.length_a   1.000
_cell.length_b   1.000
_cell.length_c   1.000
_cell.angle_alpha   90.00
_cell.angle_beta   90.00
_cell.angle_gamma   90.00
#
_symmetry.space_group_name_H-M   'P 1'
#
loop_
_entity.id
_entity.type
_entity.pdbx_description
1 polymer ?
#
loop_
_entity_poly.entity_id
_entity_poly.type
_entity_poly.pdbx_seq_one_letter_code
_entity_poly.pdbx_strand_id
1 'polypeptide(L)'
;MSNNNVKKIRSSGTSAERELVKKLWKMGFAVIRGPASGAKIKRGIYPDVVAIKDSKIFVFEVKRRKEPKTVYIEMSQILKTIEFAKRAGGEALLAIKIDSLKSWKVIELTQFLSASMNSGKRIKISRDVIDNAEELFTYISKKLSIGLDKFISQSNA
;
A
#
# COMPACT_ATOMS: atom_id res chain seq x y z
N MET A 1 14.65 39.93 16.86
CA MET A 1 15.34 38.67 16.52
C MET A 1 14.28 37.64 16.17
N SER A 2 14.38 37.02 14.99
CA SER A 2 13.30 36.32 14.29
C SER A 2 12.89 35.01 14.96
N ASN A 3 11.57 34.85 15.12
CA ASN A 3 10.92 33.66 15.64
C ASN A 3 10.84 32.59 14.52
N ASN A 4 11.89 31.79 14.36
CA ASN A 4 11.93 30.68 13.40
C ASN A 4 11.11 29.50 13.91
N ASN A 5 9.79 29.59 13.73
CA ASN A 5 8.87 28.46 13.87
C ASN A 5 9.06 27.51 12.68
N VAL A 6 10.05 26.60 12.77
CA VAL A 6 10.24 25.53 11.81
C VAL A 6 9.06 24.56 11.91
N LYS A 7 8.05 24.82 11.06
CA LYS A 7 6.88 23.98 10.85
C LYS A 7 7.35 22.58 10.45
N LYS A 8 7.38 21.66 11.41
CA LYS A 8 7.81 20.26 11.23
C LYS A 8 7.04 19.64 10.06
N ILE A 9 7.76 19.38 8.96
CA ILE A 9 7.23 18.95 7.66
C ILE A 9 6.55 17.58 7.81
N ARG A 10 5.24 17.59 8.12
CA ARG A 10 4.33 16.42 8.08
C ARG A 10 3.84 16.11 6.65
N SER A 11 4.38 16.78 5.62
CA SER A 11 3.78 16.85 4.28
C SER A 11 4.15 15.70 3.33
N SER A 12 5.28 15.00 3.53
CA SER A 12 5.83 14.10 2.49
C SER A 12 5.13 12.73 2.39
N GLY A 13 4.86 12.08 3.52
CA GLY A 13 4.16 10.77 3.58
C GLY A 13 2.67 10.91 3.23
N THR A 14 1.99 11.85 3.88
CA THR A 14 0.58 12.17 3.62
C THR A 14 0.31 12.56 2.16
N SER A 15 1.30 13.12 1.47
CA SER A 15 1.19 13.45 0.03
C SER A 15 1.14 12.19 -0.84
N ALA A 16 1.92 11.16 -0.54
CA ALA A 16 1.90 9.92 -1.31
C ALA A 16 0.58 9.15 -1.13
N GLU A 17 0.09 9.02 0.11
CA GLU A 17 -1.21 8.40 0.38
C GLU A 17 -2.35 9.10 -0.38
N ARG A 18 -2.38 10.44 -0.35
CA ARG A 18 -3.39 11.23 -1.09
C ARG A 18 -3.28 11.06 -2.59
N GLU A 19 -2.06 10.98 -3.13
CA GLU A 19 -1.85 10.73 -4.55
C GLU A 19 -2.35 9.34 -4.94
N LEU A 20 -2.04 8.31 -4.14
CA LEU A 20 -2.52 6.96 -4.36
C LEU A 20 -4.06 6.92 -4.35
N VAL A 21 -4.69 7.55 -3.34
CA VAL A 21 -6.15 7.67 -3.27
C VAL A 21 -6.72 8.31 -4.53
N LYS A 22 -6.15 9.43 -5.00
CA LYS A 22 -6.60 10.10 -6.22
C LYS A 22 -6.47 9.21 -7.46
N LYS A 23 -5.35 8.49 -7.60
CA LYS A 23 -5.12 7.59 -8.74
C LYS A 23 -6.10 6.42 -8.73
N LEU A 24 -6.29 5.76 -7.59
CA LEU A 24 -7.25 4.66 -7.42
C LEU A 24 -8.69 5.13 -7.65
N TRP A 25 -9.07 6.29 -7.12
CA TRP A 25 -10.39 6.88 -7.35
C TRP A 25 -10.65 7.12 -8.84
N LYS A 26 -9.68 7.67 -9.58
CA LYS A 26 -9.78 7.84 -11.03
C LYS A 26 -9.91 6.51 -11.80
N MET A 27 -9.44 5.40 -11.23
CA MET A 27 -9.62 4.06 -11.78
C MET A 27 -10.96 3.41 -11.41
N GLY A 28 -11.84 4.13 -10.70
CA GLY A 28 -13.19 3.68 -10.32
C GLY A 28 -13.25 2.87 -9.03
N PHE A 29 -12.24 2.95 -8.17
CA PHE A 29 -12.30 2.34 -6.84
C PHE A 29 -13.06 3.21 -5.85
N ALA A 30 -13.79 2.59 -4.92
CA ALA A 30 -14.14 3.21 -3.65
C ALA A 30 -12.91 3.16 -2.73
N VAL A 31 -12.44 4.31 -2.25
CA VAL A 31 -11.16 4.42 -1.54
C VAL A 31 -11.31 5.14 -0.20
N ILE A 32 -10.74 4.57 0.85
CA ILE A 32 -10.66 5.17 2.18
C ILE A 32 -9.19 5.24 2.61
N ARG A 33 -8.80 6.33 3.26
CA ARG A 33 -7.48 6.49 3.89
C ARG A 33 -7.59 6.26 5.38
N GLY A 34 -6.63 5.54 5.96
CA GLY A 34 -6.55 5.34 7.41
C GLY A 34 -6.47 6.67 8.17
N PRO A 35 -6.97 6.71 9.42
CA PRO A 35 -6.79 7.86 10.28
C PRO A 35 -5.30 8.13 10.51
N ALA A 36 -4.92 9.40 10.71
CA ALA A 36 -3.53 9.76 10.94
C ALA A 36 -2.97 9.01 12.17
N SER A 37 -1.70 8.60 12.08
CA SER A 37 -0.97 7.73 13.02
C SER A 37 -0.78 8.27 14.46
N GLY A 38 -1.55 9.28 14.87
CA GLY A 38 -1.58 9.85 16.21
C GLY A 38 -2.96 9.88 16.88
N ALA A 39 -4.02 9.38 16.23
CA ALA A 39 -5.31 9.22 16.90
C ALA A 39 -5.16 8.14 17.99
N LYS A 40 -5.42 8.48 19.26
CA LYS A 40 -5.32 7.61 20.44
C LYS A 40 -6.37 6.48 20.45
N ILE A 41 -6.55 5.77 19.33
CA ILE A 41 -7.42 4.62 19.26
C ILE A 41 -6.58 3.40 19.69
N LYS A 42 -6.75 3.01 20.95
CA LYS A 42 -6.00 1.89 21.57
C LYS A 42 -6.34 0.50 20.99
N ARG A 43 -7.34 0.37 20.11
CA ARG A 43 -7.90 -0.91 19.65
C ARG A 43 -8.11 -1.06 18.13
N GLY A 44 -7.84 -0.04 17.33
CA GLY A 44 -8.10 -0.07 15.88
C GLY A 44 -6.83 -0.33 15.07
N ILE A 45 -6.81 -1.43 14.31
CA ILE A 45 -5.77 -1.76 13.33
C ILE A 45 -6.17 -1.09 12.01
N TYR A 46 -5.48 -0.02 11.60
CA TYR A 46 -5.79 0.70 10.37
C TYR A 46 -4.65 0.64 9.36
N PRO A 47 -4.90 0.16 8.13
CA PRO A 47 -3.97 0.31 7.01
C PRO A 47 -3.90 1.78 6.57
N ASP A 48 -2.94 2.12 5.73
CA ASP A 48 -2.79 3.49 5.24
C ASP A 48 -3.88 3.82 4.21
N VAL A 49 -4.16 2.90 3.29
CA VAL A 49 -5.22 3.03 2.27
C VAL A 49 -5.94 1.70 2.08
N VAL A 50 -7.25 1.75 1.88
CA VAL A 50 -8.07 0.61 1.43
C VAL A 50 -8.78 1.02 0.15
N ALA A 51 -8.75 0.16 -0.86
CA ALA A 51 -9.45 0.37 -2.12
C ALA A 51 -10.28 -0.85 -2.49
N ILE A 52 -11.52 -0.62 -2.91
CA ILE A 52 -12.51 -1.65 -3.20
C ILE A 52 -13.12 -1.39 -4.57
N LYS A 53 -13.17 -2.41 -5.42
CA LYS A 53 -13.85 -2.38 -6.74
C LYS A 53 -14.18 -3.79 -7.19
N ASP A 54 -15.41 -4.05 -7.65
CA ASP A 54 -15.82 -5.32 -8.26
C ASP A 54 -15.46 -6.56 -7.41
N SER A 55 -15.73 -6.49 -6.10
CA SER A 55 -15.37 -7.52 -5.10
C SER A 55 -13.86 -7.76 -4.90
N LYS A 56 -13.00 -6.94 -5.50
CA LYS A 56 -11.55 -6.89 -5.23
C LYS A 56 -11.28 -5.86 -4.15
N ILE A 57 -10.53 -6.27 -3.14
CA ILE A 57 -10.15 -5.43 -2.00
C ILE A 57 -8.62 -5.41 -1.93
N PHE A 58 -8.05 -4.22 -2.00
CA PHE A 58 -6.62 -3.99 -1.84
C PHE A 58 -6.36 -3.14 -0.60
N VAL A 59 -5.45 -3.60 0.24
CA VAL A 59 -5.13 -3.01 1.54
C VAL A 59 -3.66 -2.63 1.54
N PHE A 60 -3.37 -1.34 1.66
CA PHE A 60 -2.05 -0.80 1.45
C PHE A 60 -1.40 -0.29 2.74
N GLU A 61 -0.13 -0.67 2.92
CA GLU A 61 0.84 0.18 3.61
C GLU A 61 1.59 1.00 2.54
N VAL A 62 1.74 2.31 2.74
CA VAL A 62 2.30 3.23 1.75
C VAL A 62 3.66 3.74 2.20
N LYS A 63 4.66 3.62 1.34
CA LYS A 63 5.97 4.24 1.54
C LYS A 63 6.31 5.16 0.37
N ARG A 64 7.02 6.23 0.68
CA ARG A 64 7.58 7.16 -0.32
C ARG A 64 9.09 7.17 -0.22
N ARG A 65 9.76 7.13 -1.37
CA ARG A 65 11.20 7.28 -1.50
C ARG A 65 11.51 8.27 -2.63
N LYS A 66 12.56 9.05 -2.44
CA LYS A 66 13.05 9.94 -3.49
C LYS A 66 13.69 9.12 -4.63
N GLU A 67 14.53 8.16 -4.25
CA GLU A 67 15.31 7.28 -5.13
C GLU A 67 15.05 5.80 -4.82
N PRO A 68 15.28 4.88 -5.77
CA PRO A 68 15.24 3.45 -5.51
C PRO A 68 16.34 3.07 -4.51
N LYS A 69 15.92 2.72 -3.28
CA LYS A 69 16.83 2.31 -2.20
C LYS A 69 16.14 1.36 -1.26
N THR A 70 16.94 0.59 -0.52
CA THR A 70 16.49 -0.30 0.54
C THR A 70 15.47 0.36 1.46
N VAL A 71 14.37 -0.35 1.71
CA VAL A 71 13.28 0.07 2.60
C VAL A 71 13.26 -0.83 3.83
N TYR A 72 13.27 -0.21 5.01
CA TYR A 72 13.01 -0.90 6.27
C TYR A 72 11.57 -0.65 6.71
N ILE A 73 10.82 -1.72 6.93
CA ILE A 73 9.43 -1.68 7.38
C ILE A 73 9.33 -2.38 8.73
N GLU A 74 8.57 -1.79 9.66
CA GLU A 74 8.34 -2.41 10.97
C GLU A 74 7.42 -3.63 10.80
N MET A 75 7.73 -4.72 11.49
CA MET A 75 6.92 -5.94 11.44
C MET A 75 5.46 -5.68 11.85
N SER A 76 5.26 -4.81 12.84
CA SER A 76 3.92 -4.41 13.28
C SER A 76 3.09 -3.76 12.17
N GLN A 77 3.71 -3.01 11.26
CA GLN A 77 3.01 -2.43 10.11
C GLN A 77 2.60 -3.50 9.10
N ILE A 78 3.48 -4.47 8.84
CA ILE A 78 3.19 -5.61 7.96
C ILE A 78 2.01 -6.42 8.51
N LEU A 79 2.12 -6.88 9.76
CA LEU A 79 1.11 -7.71 10.40
C LEU A 79 -0.24 -6.98 10.50
N LYS A 80 -0.22 -5.69 10.80
CA LYS A 80 -1.43 -4.82 10.80
C LYS A 80 -2.13 -4.85 9.44
N THR A 81 -1.40 -4.67 8.36
CA THR A 81 -1.96 -4.64 7.00
C THR A 81 -2.44 -6.02 6.56
N ILE A 82 -1.68 -7.09 6.87
CA ILE A 82 -2.07 -8.47 6.58
C ILE A 82 -3.35 -8.86 7.34
N GLU A 83 -3.42 -8.57 8.64
CA GLU A 83 -4.59 -8.92 9.46
C GLU A 83 -5.84 -8.18 8.98
N PHE A 84 -5.72 -6.91 8.60
CA PHE A 84 -6.83 -6.16 8.02
C PHE A 84 -7.28 -6.77 6.69
N ALA A 85 -6.33 -7.08 5.79
CA ALA A 85 -6.63 -7.69 4.50
C ALA A 85 -7.29 -9.06 4.66
N LYS A 86 -6.79 -9.90 5.58
CA LYS A 86 -7.37 -11.20 5.92
C LYS A 86 -8.83 -11.07 6.36
N ARG A 87 -9.13 -10.13 7.26
CA ARG A 87 -10.52 -9.88 7.72
C ARG A 87 -11.43 -9.36 6.61
N ALA A 88 -10.88 -8.57 5.70
CA ALA A 88 -11.62 -8.01 4.58
C ALA A 88 -11.78 -8.98 3.39
N GLY A 89 -11.04 -10.10 3.36
CA GLY A 89 -10.96 -10.96 2.16
C GLY A 89 -10.20 -10.31 1.00
N GLY A 90 -9.20 -9.48 1.31
CA GLY A 90 -8.42 -8.71 0.35
C GLY A 90 -6.93 -9.04 0.32
N GLU A 91 -6.19 -8.34 -0.53
CA GLU A 91 -4.75 -8.47 -0.70
C GLU A 91 -3.99 -7.41 0.13
N ALA A 92 -3.00 -7.85 0.91
CA ALA A 92 -2.13 -6.99 1.70
C ALA A 92 -0.90 -6.57 0.88
N LEU A 93 -0.79 -5.27 0.58
CA LEU A 93 0.19 -4.75 -0.36
C LEU A 93 1.04 -3.64 0.28
N LEU A 94 2.32 -3.60 -0.08
CA LEU A 94 3.20 -2.47 0.15
C LEU A 94 3.31 -1.66 -1.14
N ALA A 95 2.74 -0.45 -1.13
CA ALA A 95 2.83 0.49 -2.24
C ALA A 95 4.02 1.44 -2.01
N ILE A 96 5.03 1.40 -2.88
CA ILE A 96 6.24 2.22 -2.77
C ILE A 96 6.26 3.23 -3.92
N LYS A 97 6.06 4.51 -3.60
CA LYS A 97 6.28 5.59 -4.56
C LYS A 97 7.78 5.92 -4.65
N ILE A 98 8.32 5.94 -5.87
CA ILE A 98 9.70 6.36 -6.16
C ILE A 98 9.63 7.66 -6.96
N ASP A 99 9.95 8.79 -6.33
CA ASP A 99 9.73 10.11 -6.94
C ASP A 99 10.61 10.35 -8.17
N SER A 100 11.87 9.93 -8.17
CA SER A 100 12.79 10.11 -9.30
C SER A 100 12.35 9.34 -10.55
N LEU A 101 11.70 8.20 -10.37
CA LEU A 101 11.14 7.39 -11.44
C LEU A 101 9.68 7.74 -11.78
N LYS A 102 9.05 8.63 -11.00
CA LYS A 102 7.62 8.95 -11.06
C LYS A 102 6.73 7.70 -11.09
N SER A 103 7.17 6.62 -10.47
CA SER A 103 6.54 5.30 -10.55
C SER A 103 6.12 4.79 -9.17
N TRP A 104 5.21 3.81 -9.21
CA TRP A 104 4.73 3.10 -8.04
C TRP A 104 5.10 1.62 -8.17
N LYS A 105 5.77 1.08 -7.16
CA LYS A 105 6.09 -0.34 -7.05
C LYS A 105 5.16 -1.02 -6.06
N VAL A 106 4.87 -2.30 -6.28
CA VAL A 106 4.04 -3.11 -5.37
C VAL A 106 4.77 -4.35 -4.92
N ILE A 107 4.61 -4.69 -3.64
CA ILE A 107 5.11 -5.94 -3.05
C ILE A 107 3.99 -6.54 -2.22
N GLU A 108 3.68 -7.81 -2.44
CA GLU A 108 2.74 -8.56 -1.61
C GLU A 108 3.33 -8.79 -0.21
N LEU A 109 2.60 -8.40 0.83
CA LEU A 109 3.12 -8.45 2.21
C LEU A 109 3.07 -9.84 2.82
N THR A 110 2.16 -10.69 2.34
CA THR A 110 1.97 -12.07 2.80
C THR A 110 3.22 -12.93 2.62
N GLN A 111 4.06 -12.63 1.62
CA GLN A 111 5.33 -13.33 1.39
C GLN A 111 6.32 -13.20 2.57
N PHE A 112 6.12 -12.22 3.46
CA PHE A 112 6.97 -11.99 4.62
C PHE A 112 6.48 -12.65 5.91
N LEU A 113 5.38 -13.42 5.87
CA LEU A 113 4.85 -14.12 7.05
C LEU A 113 5.84 -15.17 7.59
N SER A 114 6.53 -15.90 6.73
CA SER A 114 7.56 -16.87 7.14
C SER A 114 8.78 -16.16 7.76
N ALA A 115 9.19 -15.03 7.18
CA ALA A 115 10.25 -14.19 7.73
C ALA A 115 9.87 -13.62 9.11
N SER A 116 8.58 -13.37 9.38
CA SER A 116 8.08 -12.89 10.67
C SER A 116 8.40 -13.83 11.84
N MET A 117 8.57 -15.13 11.61
CA MET A 117 8.85 -16.08 12.68
C MET A 117 10.32 -16.05 13.15
N ASN A 118 11.23 -15.54 12.30
CA ASN A 118 12.69 -15.63 12.50
C ASN A 118 13.43 -14.29 12.44
N SER A 119 12.73 -13.16 12.30
CA SER A 119 13.34 -11.83 12.06
C SER A 119 13.11 -10.83 13.20
N GLY A 120 14.06 -9.91 13.38
CA GLY A 120 13.94 -8.79 14.32
C GLY A 120 12.78 -7.83 13.99
N LYS A 121 12.63 -6.76 14.78
CA LYS A 121 11.52 -5.80 14.73
C LYS A 121 11.20 -5.20 13.34
N ARG A 122 12.16 -5.24 12.40
CA ARG A 122 12.04 -4.65 11.06
C ARG A 122 12.45 -5.65 9.98
N ILE A 123 11.74 -5.62 8.86
CA ILE A 123 12.12 -6.33 7.63
C ILE A 123 12.88 -5.39 6.71
N LYS A 124 13.98 -5.89 6.13
CA LYS A 124 14.75 -5.23 5.08
C LYS A 124 14.23 -5.67 3.71
N ILE A 125 13.72 -4.73 2.94
CA ILE A 125 13.41 -4.91 1.52
C ILE A 125 14.56 -4.28 0.74
N SER A 126 15.40 -5.10 0.12
CA SER A 126 16.58 -4.63 -0.60
C SER A 126 16.19 -3.79 -1.83
N ARG A 127 17.15 -2.99 -2.31
CA ARG A 127 16.98 -2.24 -3.56
C ARG A 127 16.62 -3.18 -4.73
N ASP A 128 17.31 -4.31 -4.86
CA ASP A 128 17.09 -5.23 -5.96
C ASP A 128 15.66 -5.79 -5.98
N VAL A 129 15.09 -6.07 -4.81
CA VAL A 129 13.68 -6.48 -4.69
C VAL A 129 12.74 -5.35 -5.17
N ILE A 130 13.05 -4.10 -4.85
CA ILE A 130 12.23 -2.93 -5.27
C ILE A 130 12.36 -2.67 -6.77
N ASP A 131 13.57 -2.80 -7.32
CA ASP A 131 13.83 -2.55 -8.74
C ASP A 131 13.09 -3.59 -9.61
N ASN A 132 13.11 -4.86 -9.18
CA ASN A 132 12.40 -5.98 -9.82
C ASN A 132 10.91 -6.08 -9.47
N ALA A 133 10.42 -5.31 -8.49
CA ALA A 133 9.00 -5.32 -8.13
C ALA A 133 8.12 -4.83 -9.30
N GLU A 134 6.91 -5.37 -9.40
CA GLU A 134 5.95 -4.98 -10.42
C GLU A 134 5.49 -3.52 -10.22
N GLU A 135 5.08 -2.86 -11.32
CA GLU A 135 4.43 -1.56 -11.25
C GLU A 135 3.01 -1.70 -10.69
N LEU A 136 2.65 -0.87 -9.71
CA LEU A 136 1.44 -1.01 -8.89
C LEU A 136 0.15 -1.00 -9.71
N PHE A 137 0.00 -0.05 -10.63
CA PHE A 137 -1.26 0.08 -11.37
C PHE A 137 -1.41 -1.00 -12.45
N THR A 138 -0.30 -1.51 -12.98
CA THR A 138 -0.25 -2.69 -13.84
C THR A 138 -0.71 -3.92 -13.08
N TYR A 139 -0.17 -4.16 -11.88
CA TYR A 139 -0.60 -5.25 -10.99
C TYR A 139 -2.10 -5.18 -10.71
N ILE A 140 -2.60 -4.01 -10.29
CA ILE A 140 -4.03 -3.82 -9.98
C ILE A 140 -4.90 -4.09 -11.22
N SER A 141 -4.50 -3.56 -12.37
CA SER A 141 -5.27 -3.74 -13.62
C SER A 141 -5.36 -5.21 -14.00
N LYS A 142 -4.27 -5.98 -13.89
CA LYS A 142 -4.27 -7.44 -14.12
C LYS A 142 -5.22 -8.18 -13.18
N LYS A 143 -5.33 -7.77 -11.91
CA LYS A 143 -6.23 -8.39 -10.92
C LYS A 143 -7.70 -8.03 -11.14
N LEU A 144 -7.98 -6.92 -11.81
CA LEU A 144 -9.33 -6.51 -12.20
C LEU A 144 -9.81 -7.18 -13.49
N SER A 145 -8.90 -7.54 -14.39
CA SER A 145 -9.24 -8.27 -15.61
C SER A 145 -9.98 -9.55 -15.25
N ILE A 146 -11.25 -9.62 -15.64
CA ILE A 146 -12.01 -10.85 -15.64
C ILE A 146 -11.39 -11.80 -16.67
N GLY A 147 -11.22 -13.06 -16.30
CA GLY A 147 -10.89 -14.09 -17.27
C GLY A 147 -11.99 -14.17 -18.34
N LEU A 148 -11.62 -14.57 -19.55
CA LEU A 148 -12.54 -14.62 -20.70
C LEU A 148 -13.82 -15.41 -20.37
N ASP A 149 -13.68 -16.51 -19.62
CA ASP A 149 -14.80 -17.35 -19.18
C ASP A 149 -15.80 -16.57 -18.31
N LYS A 150 -15.30 -15.73 -17.41
CA LYS A 150 -16.13 -14.89 -16.55
C LYS A 150 -16.81 -13.78 -17.35
N PHE A 151 -16.12 -13.18 -18.31
CA PHE A 151 -16.71 -12.20 -19.22
C PHE A 151 -17.86 -12.81 -20.05
N ILE A 152 -17.64 -13.98 -20.65
CA ILE A 152 -18.66 -14.68 -21.43
C ILE A 152 -19.87 -15.04 -20.55
N SER A 153 -19.63 -15.53 -19.33
CA SER A 153 -20.72 -15.88 -18.40
C SER A 153 -21.57 -14.68 -17.97
N GLN A 154 -20.98 -13.49 -17.85
CA GLN A 154 -21.67 -12.25 -17.48
C GLN A 154 -22.36 -11.57 -18.68
N SER A 155 -21.89 -11.82 -19.91
CA SER A 155 -22.48 -11.24 -21.13
C SER A 155 -23.74 -11.98 -21.59
N ASN A 156 -23.91 -13.23 -21.14
CA ASN A 156 -25.03 -14.10 -21.50
C ASN A 156 -26.10 -14.20 -20.40
N ALA A 157 -25.98 -13.41 -19.32
CA ALA A 157 -26.92 -13.32 -18.21
C ALA A 157 -27.63 -11.96 -18.26
#